data_AF-A0A377VTU2-F1
#
_entry.id   AF-A0A377VTU2-F1
#
_cell.length_a   1.000
_cell.length_b   1.000
_cell.length_c   1.000
_cell.angle_alpha   90.00
_cell.angle_beta   90.00
_cell.angle_gamma   90.00
#
_symmetry.space_group_name_H-M   'P 1'
#
loop_
_entity.id
_entity.type
_entity.pdbx_description
1 polymer ?
#
loop_
_entity_poly.entity_id
_entity_poly.type
_entity_poly.pdbx_seq_one_letter_code
_entity_poly.pdbx_strand_id
1 'polypeptide(L)'
;MTLDKSTSSTASAELIIPALQGASFSDGQMKDGTKGVVIDNVDKGSAAAQVGLHKDDIIIGLNRQRIHSIAELRKVLEGKPPVIALNVIRGNESIYLLLR
;
A
#
# COMPACT_ATOMS: atom_id res chain seq x y z
N MET A 1 -9.20 17.76 18.81
CA MET A 1 -8.14 16.75 18.68
C MET A 1 -8.44 15.96 17.41
N THR A 2 -7.47 15.89 16.50
CA THR A 2 -7.64 15.57 15.07
C THR A 2 -7.85 14.07 14.83
N LEU A 3 -9.09 13.65 14.62
CA LEU A 3 -9.43 12.37 13.98
C LEU A 3 -10.26 12.72 12.75
N ASP A 4 -9.84 12.30 11.55
CA ASP A 4 -10.75 11.82 10.49
C ASP A 4 -10.06 11.58 9.12
N LYS A 5 -8.94 12.23 8.79
CA LYS A 5 -8.49 12.23 7.38
C LYS A 5 -7.91 10.90 6.85
N SER A 6 -7.55 9.97 7.74
CA SER A 6 -6.98 8.66 7.36
C SER A 6 -8.04 7.61 6.98
N THR A 7 -9.28 7.76 7.44
CA THR A 7 -10.31 6.70 7.30
C THR A 7 -10.82 6.56 5.86
N SER A 8 -10.99 7.67 5.13
CA SER A 8 -11.53 7.60 3.75
C SER A 8 -10.54 7.03 2.72
N SER A 9 -9.23 7.19 2.94
CA SER A 9 -8.19 6.67 2.03
C SER A 9 -7.82 5.22 2.32
N THR A 10 -7.95 4.78 3.56
CA THR A 10 -7.72 3.38 3.96
C THR A 10 -8.92 2.49 3.63
N ALA A 11 -10.15 2.91 3.98
CA ALA A 11 -11.35 2.08 3.85
C ALA A 11 -11.67 1.63 2.41
N SER A 12 -11.46 2.48 1.40
CA SER A 12 -11.71 2.06 0.01
C SER A 12 -10.56 1.26 -0.61
N ALA A 13 -9.34 1.28 -0.06
CA ALA A 13 -8.28 0.36 -0.49
C ALA A 13 -8.53 -1.06 0.03
N GLU A 14 -9.01 -1.14 1.28
CA GLU A 14 -9.58 -2.36 1.86
C GLU A 14 -10.65 -2.95 0.93
N LEU A 15 -11.64 -2.15 0.53
CA LEU A 15 -12.82 -2.65 -0.19
C LEU A 15 -12.53 -3.29 -1.56
N ILE A 16 -11.41 -2.96 -2.21
CA ILE A 16 -11.13 -3.34 -3.61
C ILE A 16 -10.36 -4.66 -3.69
N ILE A 17 -9.52 -4.97 -2.69
CA ILE A 17 -8.71 -6.18 -2.69
C ILE A 17 -8.60 -6.80 -1.29
N PRO A 18 -9.08 -8.05 -1.13
CA PRO A 18 -9.05 -8.72 0.17
C PRO A 18 -7.63 -8.93 0.69
N ALA A 19 -6.64 -8.95 -0.19
CA ALA A 19 -5.25 -9.22 0.17
C ALA A 19 -4.52 -8.03 0.83
N LEU A 20 -5.09 -6.81 0.78
CA LEU A 20 -4.59 -5.63 1.50
C LEU A 20 -5.46 -5.23 2.69
N GLN A 21 -6.39 -6.09 3.06
CA GLN A 21 -7.26 -5.87 4.22
C GLN A 21 -6.44 -5.73 5.50
N GLY A 22 -6.83 -4.77 6.35
CA GLY A 22 -6.17 -4.48 7.62
C GLY A 22 -4.79 -3.86 7.47
N ALA A 23 -4.55 -3.09 6.40
CA ALA A 23 -3.40 -2.20 6.31
C ALA A 23 -3.86 -0.76 6.10
N SER A 24 -3.25 0.15 6.85
CA SER A 24 -3.47 1.58 6.72
C SER A 24 -2.40 2.21 5.86
N PHE A 25 -2.84 2.98 4.89
CA PHE A 25 -2.00 3.62 3.89
C PHE A 25 -2.19 5.14 3.94
N SER A 26 -1.10 5.89 3.88
CA SER A 26 -1.11 7.34 3.72
C SER A 26 -0.29 7.76 2.51
N ASP A 27 -0.67 8.87 1.88
CA ASP A 27 0.19 9.50 0.89
C ASP A 27 1.44 10.05 1.56
N GLY A 28 2.59 9.80 0.95
CA GLY A 28 3.85 10.27 1.50
C GLY A 28 4.94 10.38 0.45
N GLN A 29 6.12 10.72 0.92
CA GLN A 29 7.32 10.82 0.09
C GLN A 29 8.49 10.22 0.83
N MET A 30 9.36 9.55 0.08
CA MET A 30 10.64 9.09 0.56
C MET A 30 11.57 10.27 0.81
N LYS A 31 12.64 10.02 1.58
CA LYS A 31 13.70 11.00 1.83
C LYS A 31 14.40 11.47 0.55
N ASP A 32 14.42 10.63 -0.48
CA ASP A 32 14.96 10.92 -1.81
C ASP A 32 14.04 11.81 -2.67
N GLY A 33 12.85 12.18 -2.18
CA GLY A 33 11.86 12.96 -2.94
C GLY A 33 10.96 12.11 -3.84
N THR A 34 11.20 10.79 -3.92
CA THR A 34 10.30 9.86 -4.58
C THR A 34 8.96 9.81 -3.84
N LYS A 35 7.88 10.21 -4.51
CA LYS A 35 6.51 10.10 -3.97
C LYS A 35 6.07 8.65 -3.95
N GLY A 36 5.31 8.28 -2.92
CA GLY A 36 4.82 6.91 -2.73
C GLY A 36 3.69 6.85 -1.72
N VAL A 37 3.35 5.62 -1.34
CA VAL A 37 2.32 5.35 -0.35
C VAL A 37 2.97 4.70 0.87
N VAL A 38 2.89 5.36 2.02
CA VAL A 38 3.49 4.89 3.27
C VAL A 38 2.48 4.02 4.00
N ILE A 39 2.94 2.93 4.60
CA ILE A 39 2.14 2.05 5.45
C ILE A 39 2.25 2.49 6.89
N ASP A 40 1.22 3.16 7.41
CA ASP A 40 1.21 3.65 8.79
C ASP A 40 1.05 2.53 9.80
N ASN A 41 0.23 1.54 9.45
CA ASN A 41 -0.10 0.42 10.33
C ASN A 41 -0.54 -0.81 9.55
N VAL A 42 -0.29 -1.99 10.10
CA VAL A 42 -0.77 -3.27 9.58
C VAL A 42 -1.30 -4.10 10.75
N ASP A 43 -2.57 -4.49 10.68
CA ASP A 43 -3.22 -5.34 11.66
C ASP A 43 -2.63 -6.75 11.64
N LYS A 44 -2.33 -7.27 12.84
CA LYS A 44 -1.77 -8.62 12.98
C LYS A 44 -2.85 -9.65 12.62
N GLY A 45 -2.49 -10.59 11.74
CA GLY A 45 -3.41 -11.61 11.24
C GLY A 45 -4.30 -11.14 10.08
N SER A 46 -4.14 -9.90 9.62
CA SER A 46 -4.79 -9.40 8.41
C SER A 46 -4.15 -9.98 7.15
N ALA A 47 -4.85 -9.92 6.02
CA ALA A 47 -4.31 -10.41 4.76
C ALA A 47 -3.06 -9.64 4.32
N ALA A 48 -3.01 -8.32 4.59
CA ALA A 48 -1.83 -7.51 4.35
C ALA A 48 -0.61 -8.03 5.14
N ALA A 49 -0.80 -8.40 6.41
CA ALA A 49 0.25 -9.00 7.22
C ALA A 49 0.65 -10.39 6.70
N GLN A 50 -0.30 -11.20 6.23
CA GLN A 50 -0.01 -12.52 5.63
C GLN A 50 0.82 -12.42 4.35
N VAL A 51 0.63 -11.34 3.59
CA VAL A 51 1.40 -11.03 2.38
C VAL A 51 2.82 -10.56 2.72
N GLY A 52 3.09 -10.20 3.97
CA GLY A 52 4.40 -9.70 4.41
C GLY A 52 4.56 -8.19 4.27
N LEU A 53 3.44 -7.44 4.32
CA LEU A 53 3.47 -5.98 4.50
C LEU A 53 3.76 -5.64 5.96
N HIS A 54 4.57 -4.62 6.15
CA HIS A 54 4.92 -4.11 7.46
C HIS A 54 4.65 -2.62 7.55
N LYS A 55 4.48 -2.17 8.80
CA LYS A 55 4.55 -0.76 9.15
C LYS A 55 5.88 -0.17 8.65
N ASP A 56 5.83 1.10 8.23
CA ASP A 56 6.96 1.89 7.70
C ASP A 56 7.44 1.45 6.31
N ASP A 57 6.76 0.49 5.67
CA ASP A 57 6.97 0.19 4.25
C ASP A 57 6.46 1.34 3.38
N ILE A 58 7.17 1.61 2.29
CA ILE A 58 6.78 2.64 1.32
C ILE A 58 6.56 1.99 -0.03
N ILE A 59 5.30 1.92 -0.47
CA ILE A 59 4.95 1.46 -1.80
C ILE A 59 5.33 2.53 -2.82
N ILE A 60 6.21 2.16 -3.73
CA ILE A 60 6.67 3.03 -4.84
C ILE A 60 6.13 2.57 -6.20
N GLY A 61 5.56 1.37 -6.25
CA GLY A 61 5.01 0.82 -7.48
C GLY A 61 4.12 -0.39 -7.26
N LEU A 62 3.27 -0.65 -8.26
CA LEU A 62 2.40 -1.81 -8.33
C LEU A 62 2.39 -2.34 -9.77
N ASN A 63 2.59 -3.65 -9.94
CA ASN A 63 2.55 -4.35 -11.23
C ASN A 63 3.38 -3.66 -12.34
N ARG A 64 4.62 -3.27 -12.00
CA ARG A 64 5.54 -2.51 -12.87
C ARG A 64 5.05 -1.10 -13.26
N GLN A 65 3.98 -0.61 -12.65
CA GLN A 65 3.54 0.77 -12.73
C GLN A 65 4.06 1.54 -11.51
N ARG A 66 4.57 2.75 -11.74
CA ARG A 66 4.99 3.65 -10.65
C ARG A 66 3.75 4.23 -10.00
N ILE A 67 3.72 4.23 -8.67
CA ILE A 67 2.60 4.72 -7.87
C ILE A 67 3.13 5.84 -6.98
N HIS A 68 2.56 7.03 -7.10
CA HIS A 68 2.95 8.19 -6.30
C HIS A 68 1.92 8.54 -5.22
N SER A 69 0.74 7.92 -5.27
CA SER A 69 -0.38 8.24 -4.38
C SER A 69 -1.36 7.07 -4.28
N ILE A 70 -2.14 7.05 -3.20
CA ILE A 70 -3.18 6.03 -2.96
C ILE A 70 -4.21 6.02 -4.09
N ALA A 71 -4.52 7.18 -4.68
CA ALA A 71 -5.44 7.27 -5.81
C ALA A 71 -4.94 6.47 -7.04
N GLU A 72 -3.64 6.54 -7.34
CA GLU A 72 -3.06 5.74 -8.43
C GLU A 72 -3.05 4.25 -8.08
N LEU A 73 -2.71 3.91 -6.82
CA LEU A 73 -2.76 2.54 -6.33
C LEU A 73 -4.16 1.95 -6.58
N ARG A 74 -5.20 2.66 -6.12
CA ARG A 74 -6.61 2.28 -6.32
C ARG A 74 -6.95 2.09 -7.79
N LYS A 75 -6.56 3.04 -8.65
CA LYS A 75 -6.85 2.98 -10.09
C LYS A 75 -6.29 1.72 -10.75
N VAL A 76 -5.09 1.28 -10.37
CA VAL A 76 -4.51 0.04 -10.90
C VAL A 76 -5.23 -1.19 -10.34
N LEU A 77 -5.63 -1.14 -9.07
CA LEU A 77 -6.34 -2.22 -8.40
C LEU A 77 -7.79 -2.39 -8.88
N GLU A 78 -8.45 -1.30 -9.29
CA GLU A 78 -9.78 -1.34 -9.93
C GLU A 78 -9.77 -2.18 -11.21
N GLY A 79 -8.63 -2.30 -11.88
CA GLY A 79 -8.43 -3.21 -13.01
C GLY A 79 -8.51 -4.70 -12.66
N LYS A 80 -8.62 -5.05 -11.37
CA LYS A 80 -8.66 -6.42 -10.83
C LYS A 80 -7.67 -7.36 -11.53
N PRO A 81 -6.38 -7.02 -11.53
CA PRO A 81 -5.39 -7.88 -12.14
C PRO A 81 -5.33 -9.23 -11.41
N PRO A 82 -5.15 -10.35 -12.14
CA PRO A 82 -5.07 -11.69 -11.54
C PRO A 82 -3.81 -11.89 -10.68
N VAL A 83 -2.80 -11.04 -10.86
CA VAL A 83 -1.56 -11.03 -10.07
C VAL A 83 -1.23 -9.59 -9.71
N ILE A 84 -0.99 -9.33 -8.42
CA ILE A 84 -0.59 -8.01 -7.92
C ILE A 84 0.84 -8.11 -7.44
N ALA A 85 1.75 -7.37 -8.07
CA ALA A 85 3.13 -7.26 -7.64
C ALA A 85 3.35 -5.89 -6.98
N LEU A 86 3.32 -5.82 -5.66
CA LEU A 86 3.65 -4.61 -4.92
C LEU A 86 5.16 -4.45 -4.82
N ASN A 87 5.65 -3.25 -5.13
CA ASN A 87 7.02 -2.86 -4.88
C ASN A 87 7.04 -1.93 -3.68
N VAL A 88 7.60 -2.41 -2.57
CA VAL A 88 7.71 -1.68 -1.32
C VAL A 88 9.17 -1.44 -0.97
N ILE A 89 9.46 -0.29 -0.37
CA ILE A 89 10.77 0.00 0.20
C ILE A 89 10.67 -0.13 1.71
N ARG A 90 11.48 -1.01 2.28
CA ARG A 90 11.63 -1.19 3.72
C ARG A 90 13.00 -0.68 4.13
N GLY A 91 13.04 0.48 4.77
CA GLY A 91 14.30 1.16 5.10
C GLY A 91 15.04 1.60 3.84
N ASN A 92 15.98 0.78 3.36
CA ASN A 92 16.78 1.04 2.17
C ASN A 92 16.76 -0.13 1.17
N GLU A 93 15.90 -1.12 1.41
CA GLU A 93 15.77 -2.31 0.57
C GLU A 93 14.44 -2.28 -0.19
N SER A 94 14.49 -2.59 -1.48
CA SER A 94 13.30 -2.78 -2.31
C SER A 94 12.84 -4.23 -2.23
N ILE A 95 11.63 -4.44 -1.74
CA ILE A 95 10.99 -5.74 -1.59
C ILE A 95 9.81 -5.81 -2.55
N TYR A 96 9.74 -6.91 -3.31
CA TYR A 96 8.60 -7.20 -4.16
C TYR A 96 7.71 -8.25 -3.50
N LEU A 97 6.46 -7.88 -3.25
CA LEU A 97 5.44 -8.76 -2.70
C LEU A 97 4.46 -9.13 -3.81
N LEU A 98 4.28 -10.43 -4.01
CA LEU A 98 3.38 -10.98 -5.03
C LEU A 98 2.14 -11.52 -4.34
N LEU A 99 0.98 -11.03 -4.76
CA LEU A 99 -0.33 -11.44 -4.29
C LEU A 99 -1.05 -12.13 -5.46
N ARG A 100 -1.66 -13.27 -5.19
CA ARG A 100 -2.44 -14.07 -6.13
C ARG A 100 -3.82 -14.42 -5.59
#